data_AF-A0A1V1TGC9-F1
#
_entry.id   AF-A0A1V1TGC9-F1
#
_cell.length_a   1.000
_cell.length_b   1.000
_cell.length_c   1.000
_cell.angle_alpha   90.00
_cell.angle_beta   90.00
_cell.angle_gamma   90.00
#
_symmetry.space_group_name_H-M   'P 1'
#
loop_
_entity.id
_entity.type
_entity.pdbx_description
1 polymer ?
#
loop_
_entity_poly.entity_id
_entity_poly.type
_entity_poly.pdbx_seq_one_letter_code
_entity_poly.pdbx_strand_id
1 'polypeptide(L)' 'MHLRASQLRLLRSDSSGTSKDESSIESAATAAYCPREQWTINQSIRSNILLDISFDSSLYEQALGAVQLDPDLHR' A
#
# COMPACT_ATOMS: atom_id res chain seq x y z
N MET A 1 -21.45 -4.71 4.10
CA MET A 1 -20.20 -5.08 4.80
C MET A 1 -19.16 -4.01 4.48
N HIS A 2 -19.02 -3.02 5.35
CA HIS A 2 -18.13 -1.86 5.17
C HIS A 2 -16.70 -2.24 5.58
N LEU A 3 -15.87 -2.69 4.64
CA LEU A 3 -14.43 -2.79 4.85
C LEU A 3 -13.83 -1.46 4.37
N ARG A 4 -13.78 -0.48 5.27
CA ARG A 4 -12.97 0.72 5.04
C ARG A 4 -11.50 0.30 5.02
N ALA A 5 -10.74 0.85 4.08
CA ALA A 5 -9.32 0.63 3.85
C ALA A 5 -8.40 0.91 5.06
N SER A 6 -8.96 1.28 6.22
CA SER A 6 -8.26 1.58 7.46
C SER A 6 -7.85 0.34 8.29
N GLN A 7 -8.11 -0.89 7.82
CA GLN A 7 -7.79 -2.14 8.53
C GLN A 7 -6.53 -2.88 8.05
N LEU A 8 -5.63 -2.26 7.28
CA LEU A 8 -4.28 -2.78 7.09
C LEU A 8 -3.38 -2.44 8.30
N ARG A 9 -3.82 -2.81 9.51
CA ARG A 9 -2.99 -2.80 10.72
C ARG A 9 -2.82 -4.26 11.16
N LEU A 10 -1.58 -4.73 11.10
CA LEU A 10 -1.05 -5.99 11.65
C LEU A 10 -1.25 -7.27 10.82
N LEU A 11 -0.25 -7.58 9.99
CA LEU A 11 0.17 -8.94 9.66
C LEU A 11 1.70 -8.87 9.44
N ARG A 12 2.60 -9.51 10.21
CA ARG A 12 2.50 -10.51 11.27
C ARG A 12 3.69 -10.33 12.23
N SER A 13 3.41 -10.10 13.50
CA SER A 13 4.31 -10.58 14.56
C SER A 13 3.79 -11.96 14.90
N ASP A 14 4.48 -13.01 14.46
CA ASP A 14 4.65 -14.23 15.26
C ASP A 14 5.60 -15.23 14.58
N SER A 15 6.45 -15.80 15.44
CA SER A 15 7.33 -16.97 15.31
C SER A 15 8.69 -16.83 14.61
N SER A 16 9.65 -16.20 15.31
CA SER A 16 10.97 -16.83 15.54
C SER A 16 11.61 -16.16 16.76
N GLY A 17 11.72 -16.89 17.87
CA GLY A 17 12.31 -16.37 19.09
C GLY A 17 13.81 -16.13 18.90
N THR A 18 14.25 -14.89 19.09
CA THR A 18 15.60 -14.57 19.57
C THR A 18 15.57 -13.26 20.38
N SER A 19 16.13 -13.38 21.59
CA SER A 19 16.60 -12.40 22.57
C SER A 19 16.26 -10.92 22.43
N LYS A 20 15.63 -10.38 23.49
CA LYS A 20 15.48 -8.95 23.78
C LYS A 20 16.85 -8.27 23.86
N ASP A 21 17.12 -7.37 22.92
CA ASP A 21 17.95 -6.18 23.15
C ASP A 21 17.00 -4.97 23.08
N GLU A 22 16.74 -4.37 24.25
CA GLU A 22 16.01 -3.12 24.43
C GLU A 22 16.84 -1.97 23.85
N SER A 23 16.62 -1.65 22.58
CA SER A 23 17.01 -0.36 22.00
C SER A 23 15.79 0.29 21.36
N SER A 24 15.55 1.55 21.73
CA SER A 24 14.35 2.35 21.46
C SER A 24 13.77 2.18 20.06
N ILE A 25 12.61 1.51 19.97
CA ILE A 25 11.78 1.50 18.76
C ILE A 25 10.69 2.57 18.92
N GLU A 26 11.08 3.84 18.74
CA GLU A 26 10.13 4.92 18.47
C GLU A 26 10.36 5.44 17.05
N SER A 27 10.03 4.59 16.08
CA SER A 27 9.77 5.00 14.72
C SER A 27 8.60 4.14 14.27
N ALA A 28 7.41 4.76 14.15
CA ALA A 28 6.23 4.06 13.66
C ALA A 28 6.52 3.57 12.23
N ALA A 29 6.96 2.32 12.10
CA ALA A 29 7.31 1.74 10.83
C ALA A 29 6.06 1.65 9.96
N THR A 30 6.06 2.40 8.86
CA THR A 30 5.01 2.30 7.84
C THR A 30 5.38 1.16 6.89
N ALA A 31 4.48 0.19 6.72
CA ALA A 31 4.67 -0.95 5.85
C ALA A 31 3.66 -0.92 4.70
N ALA A 32 4.10 -1.22 3.48
CA ALA A 32 3.26 -1.43 2.30
C ALA A 32 3.15 -2.93 2.01
N TYR A 33 1.98 -3.39 1.54
CA TYR A 33 1.71 -4.80 1.27
C TYR A 33 1.00 -4.98 -0.07
N CYS A 34 1.43 -5.97 -0.86
CA CYS A 34 0.80 -6.36 -2.11
C CYS A 34 0.39 -7.85 -2.04
N PRO A 35 -0.91 -8.18 -2.08
CA PRO A 35 -1.39 -9.57 -1.99
C PRO A 35 -1.14 -10.35 -3.30
N ARG A 36 -1.12 -11.69 -3.19
CA ARG A 36 -1.04 -12.59 -4.36
C ARG A 36 -2.23 -12.44 -5.33
N GLU A 37 -3.42 -12.22 -4.77
CA GLU A 37 -4.64 -11.97 -5.54
C GLU A 37 -5.03 -10.51 -5.36
N GLN A 38 -5.13 -9.79 -6.48
CA GLN A 38 -5.40 -8.36 -6.47
C GLN A 38 -6.81 -8.05 -5.98
N TRP A 39 -6.92 -7.08 -5.08
CA TRP A 39 -8.21 -6.55 -4.65
C TRP A 39 -8.43 -5.17 -5.25
N THR A 40 -9.30 -5.11 -6.26
CA THR A 40 -9.74 -3.85 -6.87
C THR A 40 -11.06 -3.39 -6.26
N ILE A 41 -11.13 -2.11 -5.92
CA ILE A 41 -12.34 -1.41 -5.47
C ILE A 41 -13.14 -1.00 -6.72
N ASN A 42 -14.47 -1.09 -6.67
CA ASN A 42 -15.36 -0.65 -7.75
C ASN A 42 -15.42 0.89 -7.86
N GLN A 43 -14.30 1.48 -8.26
CA GLN A 43 -14.07 2.91 -8.47
C GLN A 43 -13.10 3.09 -9.65
N SER A 44 -12.75 4.34 -9.97
CA SER A 44 -11.77 4.64 -11.02
C SER A 44 -10.40 4.01 -10.73
N ILE A 45 -9.62 3.74 -11.78
CA ILE A 45 -8.24 3.23 -11.66
C ILE A 45 -7.40 4.18 -10.79
N ARG A 46 -7.55 5.49 -11.00
CA ARG A 46 -6.89 6.52 -10.20
C ARG A 46 -7.23 6.41 -8.72
N SER A 47 -8.51 6.21 -8.37
CA SER A 47 -8.90 6.01 -6.96
C SER A 47 -8.37 4.69 -6.39
N ASN A 48 -8.22 3.65 -7.21
CA ASN A 48 -7.61 2.40 -6.77
C ASN A 48 -6.12 2.53 -6.50
N ILE A 49 -5.41 3.35 -7.28
CA ILE A 49 -3.97 3.62 -7.07
C ILE A 49 -3.75 4.51 -5.84
N LEU A 50 -4.55 5.58 -5.70
CA LEU A 50 -4.44 6.49 -4.56
C LEU A 50 -4.98 5.88 -3.26
N LEU A 51 -5.92 4.93 -3.36
CA LEU A 51 -6.68 4.37 -2.26
C LEU A 51 -7.46 5.46 -1.49
N ASP A 52 -6.81 6.14 -0.56
CA ASP A 52 -7.36 7.21 0.29
C ASP A 52 -6.35 8.34 0.53
N ILE A 53 -5.26 8.40 -0.25
CA ILE A 53 -4.26 9.47 -0.16
C ILE A 53 -4.65 10.65 -1.04
N SER A 54 -4.22 11.85 -0.64
CA SER A 54 -4.40 13.07 -1.43
C SER A 54 -3.65 12.96 -2.76
N PHE A 55 -4.25 13.47 -3.84
CA PHE A 55 -3.64 13.43 -5.15
C PHE A 55 -2.45 14.40 -5.26
N ASP A 56 -1.29 13.85 -5.60
CA ASP A 56 -0.10 14.58 -6.06
C ASP A 56 0.20 14.14 -7.50
N SER A 57 0.14 15.08 -8.44
CA SER A 57 0.37 14.79 -9.85
C SER A 57 1.78 14.31 -10.13
N SER A 58 2.80 14.89 -9.48
CA SER A 58 4.19 14.52 -9.77
C SER A 58 4.47 13.09 -9.33
N LEU A 59 4.00 12.70 -8.14
CA LEU A 59 4.17 11.34 -7.64
C LEU A 59 3.34 10.33 -8.41
N TYR A 60 2.12 10.71 -8.80
CA TYR A 60 1.24 9.84 -9.57
C TYR A 60 1.83 9.50 -10.94
N GLU A 61 2.28 10.50 -11.70
CA GLU A 61 2.92 10.30 -13.01
C GLU A 61 4.22 9.49 -12.89
N GLN A 62 5.03 9.75 -11.84
CA GLN A 62 6.23 8.95 -11.57
C GLN A 62 5.90 7.47 -11.31
N ALA A 63 4.86 7.20 -10.52
CA ALA A 63 4.42 5.84 -10.25
C ALA A 63 3.92 5.14 -11.53
N LEU A 64 3.09 5.82 -12.34
CA LEU A 64 2.60 5.29 -13.62
C LEU A 64 3.74 4.95 -14.58
N GLY A 65 4.73 5.85 -14.70
CA GLY A 65 5.90 5.62 -15.54
C GLY A 65 6.78 4.46 -15.02
N ALA A 66 6.93 4.33 -13.71
CA ALA A 66 7.74 3.25 -13.10
C ALA A 66 7.15 1.86 -13.35
N VAL A 67 5.82 1.72 -13.35
CA VAL A 67 5.14 0.44 -13.63
C VAL A 67 4.76 0.26 -15.10
N GLN A 68 5.11 1.22 -15.96
CA GLN A 68 4.78 1.24 -17.39
C GLN A 68 3.27 1.04 -17.65
N LEU A 69 2.41 1.66 -16.84
CA LEU A 69 0.95 1.48 -16.95
C LEU A 69 0.32 2.39 -18.02
N ASP A 70 1.01 3.49 -18.41
CA ASP A 70 0.60 4.40 -19.49
C ASP A 70 0.07 3.72 -20.77
N PRO A 71 0.78 2.76 -21.40
CA PRO A 71 0.29 2.12 -22.63
C PRO A 71 -1.03 1.36 -22.46
N ASP A 72 -1.33 0.85 -21.27
CA ASP A 72 -2.57 0.12 -20.98
C ASP A 72 -3.76 1.06 -20.70
N LEU A 73 -3.50 2.29 -20.23
CA LEU A 73 -4.56 3.26 -19.92
C LEU A 73 -5.17 3.90 -21.17
N HIS A 74 -4.40 4.03 -22.26
CA HIS A 74 -4.78 4.79 -23.46
C HIS A 74 -5.16 3.89 -24.65
N ARG A 75 -5.37 2.60 -24.41
CA ARG A 75 -5.70 1.62 -25.45
C ARG A 75 -7.20 1.41 -25.59
#